data_AF-A0A1F9QFQ4-F1
#
_entry.id   AF-A0A1F9QFQ4-F1
#
_cell.length_a   1.000
_cell.length_b   1.000
_cell.length_c   1.000
_cell.angle_alpha   90.00
_cell.angle_beta   90.00
_cell.angle_gamma   90.00
#
_symmetry.space_group_name_H-M   'P 1'
#
loop_
_entity.id
_entity.type
_entity.pdbx_description
1 polymer ?
#
loop_
_entity_poly.entity_id
_entity_poly.type
_entity_poly.pdbx_seq_one_letter_code
_entity_poly.pdbx_strand_id
1 'polypeptide(L)'
;MKILLNIALALAVAAPGLCQAGEEAAQKKNLLTRDEVTVFKKKLVTVLDAMGLPPAGFARQKDDFNLPTEFYLEKGKLVSNQAGARRHFAIKGLKEAEAANKQAGVDYQKKILEAQAKGDYQEMTRIMQEMQTKTSQTTLAGVKAQEEKKLPIEVQVEFNRSEQTGIDPDLVVVEQAGVLGLKTQQGEEGDPKETVTLYFQPVTLKDTKTLSQIELKTGPVPAKTSVSSITIELEGPAADVEAWAARVDFKKVLAQIDATVK
;
A
#
# COMPACT_ATOMS: atom_id res chain seq x y z
N MET A 1 -30.73 50.85 -72.07
CA MET A 1 -31.91 50.05 -72.46
C MET A 1 -32.14 49.01 -71.38
N LYS A 2 -33.28 49.07 -70.67
CA LYS A 2 -33.99 48.02 -69.87
C LYS A 2 -33.18 47.21 -68.82
N ILE A 3 -33.62 46.89 -67.59
CA ILE A 3 -34.86 46.99 -66.81
C ILE A 3 -34.56 46.32 -65.42
N LEU A 4 -35.18 46.81 -64.33
CA LEU A 4 -35.61 46.14 -63.06
C LEU A 4 -34.60 45.31 -62.22
N LEU A 5 -34.38 45.67 -60.93
CA LEU A 5 -35.16 45.31 -59.71
C LEU A 5 -34.86 43.88 -59.20
N ASN A 6 -34.27 43.73 -58.00
CA ASN A 6 -34.86 42.98 -56.89
C ASN A 6 -33.99 42.88 -55.63
N ILE A 7 -34.67 43.02 -54.51
CA ILE A 7 -34.24 42.88 -53.12
C ILE A 7 -34.02 41.40 -52.81
N ALA A 8 -32.94 41.06 -52.11
CA ALA A 8 -32.89 39.85 -51.29
C ALA A 8 -32.05 40.11 -50.03
N LEU A 9 -32.80 40.16 -48.93
CA LEU A 9 -32.37 40.17 -47.54
C LEU A 9 -31.64 38.85 -47.23
N ALA A 10 -30.39 38.91 -46.77
CA ALA A 10 -29.72 37.77 -46.12
C ALA A 10 -29.25 38.23 -44.74
N LEU A 11 -29.90 37.68 -43.71
CA LEU A 11 -29.50 37.81 -42.31
C LEU A 11 -28.06 37.32 -42.13
N ALA A 12 -27.16 38.21 -41.72
CA ALA A 12 -25.89 37.84 -41.11
C ALA A 12 -26.17 37.44 -39.66
N VAL A 13 -26.28 36.13 -39.41
CA VAL A 13 -26.24 35.59 -38.04
C VAL A 13 -24.83 35.78 -37.51
N ALA A 14 -24.75 36.42 -36.35
CA ALA A 14 -23.54 36.77 -35.65
C ALA A 14 -22.61 35.56 -35.45
N ALA A 15 -21.38 35.69 -35.93
CA ALA A 15 -20.24 34.99 -35.39
C ALA A 15 -19.34 36.01 -34.70
N PRO A 16 -19.37 36.13 -33.36
CA PRO A 16 -18.19 36.55 -32.63
C PRO A 16 -17.28 35.32 -32.54
N GLY A 17 -16.39 35.21 -33.52
CA GLY A 17 -15.16 34.47 -33.33
C GLY A 17 -14.33 35.13 -32.23
N LEU A 18 -13.56 34.27 -31.56
CA LEU A 18 -12.26 34.57 -30.96
C LEU A 18 -12.18 35.79 -30.05
N CYS A 19 -12.21 35.54 -28.74
CA CYS A 19 -11.10 35.86 -27.84
C CYS A 19 -11.58 35.74 -26.39
N GLN A 20 -11.26 34.61 -25.76
CA GLN A 20 -10.62 34.58 -24.45
C GLN A 20 -10.22 33.12 -24.18
N ALA A 21 -9.12 32.75 -24.84
CA ALA A 21 -8.19 31.78 -24.29
C ALA A 21 -7.67 32.38 -22.97
N GLY A 22 -8.40 32.14 -21.89
CA GLY A 22 -7.84 32.20 -20.55
C GLY A 22 -7.05 30.92 -20.35
N GLU A 23 -5.75 31.00 -20.62
CA GLU A 23 -4.76 30.10 -20.03
C GLU A 23 -4.87 30.20 -18.50
N GLU A 24 -5.74 29.39 -17.91
CA GLU A 24 -5.49 28.86 -16.58
C GLU A 24 -5.28 27.36 -16.75
N ALA A 25 -4.09 26.92 -16.35
CA ALA A 25 -3.67 25.53 -16.27
C ALA A 25 -4.49 24.77 -15.22
N ALA A 26 -5.79 24.64 -15.44
CA ALA A 26 -6.66 23.78 -14.67
C ALA A 26 -6.38 22.34 -15.14
N GLN A 27 -5.67 21.58 -14.32
CA GLN A 27 -5.63 20.12 -14.40
C GLN A 27 -7.07 19.62 -14.63
N LYS A 28 -7.39 19.14 -15.83
CA LYS A 28 -8.69 18.51 -16.09
C LYS A 28 -8.71 17.20 -15.31
N LYS A 29 -9.29 17.25 -14.11
CA LYS A 29 -9.57 16.08 -13.28
C LYS A 29 -10.56 15.19 -14.03
N ASN A 30 -10.15 13.97 -14.36
CA ASN A 30 -11.00 12.98 -14.97
C ASN A 30 -11.14 11.78 -14.03
N LEU A 31 -12.33 11.20 -13.94
CA LEU A 31 -12.59 10.08 -13.02
C LEU A 31 -12.16 8.74 -13.64
N LEU A 32 -11.64 7.86 -12.79
CA LEU A 32 -11.46 6.45 -13.11
C LEU A 32 -12.79 5.69 -12.94
N THR A 33 -13.03 4.74 -13.82
CA THR A 33 -14.11 3.77 -13.69
C THR A 33 -13.79 2.77 -12.57
N ARG A 34 -14.83 2.13 -12.01
CA ARG A 34 -14.67 1.09 -10.97
C ARG A 34 -13.79 -0.08 -11.45
N ASP A 35 -13.86 -0.40 -12.74
CA ASP A 35 -13.05 -1.47 -13.33
C ASP A 35 -11.58 -1.07 -13.40
N GLU A 36 -11.27 0.17 -13.80
CA GLU A 36 -9.90 0.71 -13.79
C GLU A 36 -9.32 0.74 -12.36
N VAL A 37 -10.11 1.15 -11.37
CA VAL A 37 -9.72 1.10 -9.94
C VAL A 37 -9.47 -0.34 -9.48
N THR A 38 -10.27 -1.29 -9.95
CA THR A 38 -10.12 -2.71 -9.63
C THR A 38 -8.83 -3.30 -10.19
N VAL A 39 -8.35 -2.82 -11.36
CA VAL A 39 -7.05 -3.22 -11.91
C VAL A 39 -5.92 -2.88 -10.94
N PHE A 40 -5.89 -1.65 -10.39
CA PHE A 40 -4.89 -1.26 -9.39
C PHE A 40 -4.92 -2.16 -8.15
N LYS A 41 -6.12 -2.40 -7.60
CA LYS A 41 -6.27 -3.29 -6.43
C LYS A 41 -5.76 -4.71 -6.71
N LYS A 42 -6.08 -5.28 -7.87
CA LYS A 42 -5.62 -6.62 -8.26
C LYS A 42 -4.09 -6.69 -8.38
N LYS A 43 -3.47 -5.68 -8.97
CA LYS A 43 -2.00 -5.57 -9.04
C LYS A 43 -1.38 -5.45 -7.64
N LEU A 44 -1.92 -4.58 -6.77
CA LEU A 44 -1.44 -4.44 -5.39
C LEU A 44 -1.54 -5.76 -4.61
N VAL A 45 -2.66 -6.47 -4.70
CA VAL A 45 -2.81 -7.81 -4.08
C VAL A 45 -1.78 -8.79 -4.64
N THR A 46 -1.54 -8.77 -5.96
CA THR A 46 -0.56 -9.64 -6.60
C THR A 46 0.86 -9.39 -6.07
N VAL A 47 1.24 -8.13 -5.85
CA VAL A 47 2.52 -7.74 -5.25
C VAL A 47 2.58 -8.17 -3.79
N LEU A 48 1.55 -7.89 -2.99
CA LEU A 48 1.49 -8.31 -1.60
C LEU A 48 1.56 -9.85 -1.44
N ASP A 49 1.01 -10.60 -2.38
CA ASP A 49 1.07 -12.06 -2.39
C ASP A 49 2.41 -12.59 -2.95
N ALA A 50 3.15 -11.79 -3.71
CA ALA A 50 4.52 -12.10 -4.13
C ALA A 50 5.52 -12.04 -2.96
N MET A 51 5.15 -11.38 -1.85
CA MET A 51 5.92 -11.43 -0.60
C MET A 51 5.96 -12.84 0.01
N GLY A 52 5.00 -13.71 -0.34
CA GLY A 52 4.91 -15.05 0.22
C GLY A 52 4.42 -15.07 1.67
N LEU A 53 4.74 -16.15 2.40
CA LEU A 53 4.35 -16.31 3.81
C LEU A 53 5.10 -15.32 4.69
N PRO A 54 4.47 -14.73 5.73
CA PRO A 54 5.19 -13.86 6.67
C PRO A 54 6.26 -14.62 7.47
N PRO A 55 7.18 -13.90 8.14
CA PRO A 55 8.15 -14.50 9.04
C PRO A 55 7.46 -15.30 10.15
N ALA A 56 8.18 -16.28 10.70
CA ALA A 56 7.62 -17.17 11.70
C ALA A 56 7.19 -16.38 12.95
N GLY A 57 6.01 -16.71 13.49
CA GLY A 57 5.45 -15.99 14.64
C GLY A 57 4.64 -14.74 14.30
N PHE A 58 4.47 -14.42 13.01
CA PHE A 58 3.59 -13.33 12.55
C PHE A 58 2.36 -13.85 11.83
N ALA A 59 1.24 -13.14 11.98
CA ALA A 59 -0.02 -13.43 11.33
C ALA A 59 -0.61 -12.16 10.72
N ARG A 60 -1.03 -12.26 9.45
CA ARG A 60 -1.69 -11.15 8.73
C ARG A 60 -2.89 -10.65 9.53
N GLN A 61 -2.95 -9.37 9.81
CA GLN A 61 -4.03 -8.74 10.58
C GLN A 61 -5.06 -8.12 9.64
N LYS A 62 -4.62 -7.19 8.78
CA LYS A 62 -5.48 -6.47 7.84
C LYS A 62 -4.69 -5.94 6.64
N ASP A 63 -5.40 -5.61 5.58
CA ASP A 63 -4.89 -4.88 4.43
C ASP A 63 -5.70 -3.60 4.24
N ASP A 64 -5.01 -2.48 4.08
CA ASP A 64 -5.57 -1.19 3.75
C ASP A 64 -5.13 -0.80 2.33
N PHE A 65 -6.04 -0.22 1.54
CA PHE A 65 -5.77 0.15 0.15
C PHE A 65 -6.03 1.64 -0.07
N ASN A 66 -5.05 2.33 -0.64
CA ASN A 66 -5.18 3.68 -1.16
C ASN A 66 -5.24 3.61 -2.68
N LEU A 67 -6.45 3.61 -3.25
CA LEU A 67 -6.64 3.44 -4.69
C LEU A 67 -6.94 4.80 -5.34
N PRO A 68 -6.35 5.10 -6.52
CA PRO A 68 -6.65 6.32 -7.23
C PRO A 68 -8.09 6.31 -7.70
N THR A 69 -8.74 7.46 -7.67
CA THR A 69 -10.10 7.66 -8.19
C THR A 69 -10.14 8.59 -9.40
N GLU A 70 -9.00 9.22 -9.71
CA GLU A 70 -8.84 10.21 -10.74
C GLU A 70 -7.62 9.89 -11.61
N PHE A 71 -7.58 10.44 -12.82
CA PHE A 71 -6.40 10.48 -13.66
C PHE A 71 -6.21 11.85 -14.28
N TYR A 72 -4.96 12.13 -14.66
CA TYR A 72 -4.53 13.44 -15.11
C TYR A 72 -3.89 13.37 -16.48
N LEU A 73 -4.05 14.45 -17.24
CA LEU A 73 -3.35 14.70 -18.49
C LEU A 73 -2.42 15.90 -18.30
N GLU A 74 -1.14 15.72 -18.61
CA GLU A 74 -0.17 16.80 -18.69
C GLU A 74 0.29 16.97 -20.13
N LYS A 75 0.12 18.17 -20.70
CA LYS A 75 0.44 18.47 -22.11
C LYS A 75 -0.17 17.45 -23.09
N GLY A 76 -1.40 17.01 -22.80
CA GLY A 76 -2.14 16.03 -23.59
C GLY A 76 -1.74 14.56 -23.40
N LYS A 77 -0.81 14.26 -22.49
CA LYS A 77 -0.34 12.89 -22.21
C LYS A 77 -0.79 12.41 -20.83
N LEU A 78 -1.12 11.13 -20.70
CA LEU A 78 -1.52 10.53 -19.43
C LEU A 78 -0.36 10.54 -18.43
N VAL A 79 -0.63 11.03 -17.23
CA VAL A 79 0.28 10.94 -16.08
C VAL A 79 0.00 9.63 -15.35
N SER A 80 1.05 8.99 -14.84
CA SER A 80 0.94 7.76 -14.04
C SER A 80 0.17 8.02 -12.75
N ASN A 81 -0.79 7.16 -12.41
CA ASN A 81 -1.53 7.28 -11.15
C ASN A 81 -0.79 6.58 -10.01
N GLN A 82 -0.79 7.20 -8.84
CA GLN A 82 -0.29 6.56 -7.62
C GLN A 82 -1.36 5.66 -7.01
N ALA A 83 -0.94 4.50 -6.53
CA ALA A 83 -1.79 3.58 -5.78
C ALA A 83 -0.94 2.92 -4.70
N GLY A 84 -1.51 2.62 -3.55
CA GLY A 84 -0.78 1.98 -2.48
C GLY A 84 -1.61 0.95 -1.72
N ALA A 85 -0.91 0.05 -1.04
CA ALA A 85 -1.49 -0.87 -0.08
C ALA A 85 -0.59 -1.01 1.14
N ARG A 86 -1.19 -1.16 2.32
CA ARG A 86 -0.48 -1.51 3.55
C ARG A 86 -1.01 -2.82 4.08
N ARG A 87 -0.13 -3.74 4.42
CA ARG A 87 -0.46 -5.02 5.04
C ARG A 87 0.20 -5.09 6.41
N HIS A 88 -0.62 -5.18 7.45
CA HIS A 88 -0.17 -5.26 8.83
C HIS A 88 -0.10 -6.71 9.30
N PHE A 89 0.97 -7.06 10.01
CA PHE A 89 1.18 -8.37 10.61
C PHE A 89 1.32 -8.22 12.12
N ALA A 90 0.41 -8.86 12.85
CA ALA A 90 0.46 -8.95 14.30
C ALA A 90 1.26 -10.19 14.73
N ILE A 91 1.76 -10.16 15.95
CA ILE A 91 2.44 -11.32 16.57
C ILE A 91 1.38 -12.40 16.81
N LYS A 92 1.63 -13.62 16.31
CA LYS A 92 0.65 -14.71 16.24
C LYS A 92 0.08 -15.06 17.62
N GLY A 93 0.92 -15.18 18.64
CA GLY A 93 0.49 -15.49 20.02
C GLY A 93 -0.42 -14.41 20.62
N LEU A 94 -0.13 -13.13 20.35
CA LEU A 94 -0.98 -12.00 20.75
C LEU A 94 -2.32 -12.02 20.01
N LYS A 95 -2.29 -12.19 18.68
CA LYS A 95 -3.50 -12.23 17.86
C LYS A 95 -4.42 -13.39 18.24
N GLU A 96 -3.85 -14.58 18.48
CA GLU A 96 -4.59 -15.76 18.91
C GLU A 96 -5.18 -15.57 20.31
N ALA A 97 -4.42 -14.98 21.23
CA ALA A 97 -4.91 -14.67 22.58
C ALA A 97 -6.02 -13.61 22.57
N GLU A 98 -5.91 -12.57 21.74
CA GLU A 98 -6.97 -11.57 21.54
C GLU A 98 -8.25 -12.19 20.96
N ALA A 99 -8.13 -13.07 19.96
CA ALA A 99 -9.26 -13.78 19.39
C ALA A 99 -9.93 -14.72 20.42
N ALA A 100 -9.12 -15.47 21.17
CA ALA A 100 -9.59 -16.34 22.25
C ALA A 100 -10.30 -15.54 23.36
N ASN A 101 -9.80 -14.36 23.71
CA ASN A 101 -10.44 -13.49 24.70
C ASN A 101 -11.75 -12.89 24.21
N LYS A 102 -11.84 -12.47 22.95
CA LYS A 102 -13.11 -11.99 22.38
C LYS A 102 -14.16 -13.07 22.42
N GLN A 103 -13.80 -14.30 22.02
CA GLN A 103 -14.73 -15.43 22.08
C GLN A 103 -15.10 -15.77 23.53
N ALA A 104 -14.12 -15.85 24.43
CA ALA A 104 -14.36 -16.13 25.84
C ALA A 104 -15.23 -15.05 26.49
N GLY A 105 -15.06 -13.77 26.15
CA GLY A 105 -15.88 -12.67 26.63
C GLY A 105 -17.35 -12.82 26.23
N VAL A 106 -17.63 -13.19 24.98
CA VAL A 106 -18.99 -13.49 24.50
C VAL A 106 -19.58 -14.69 25.23
N ASP A 107 -18.81 -15.76 25.38
CA ASP A 107 -19.26 -16.98 26.07
C ASP A 107 -19.54 -16.72 27.56
N TYR A 108 -18.69 -15.94 28.23
CA TYR A 108 -18.88 -15.57 29.62
C TYR A 108 -20.08 -14.64 29.80
N GLN A 109 -20.26 -13.67 28.90
CA GLN A 109 -21.41 -12.77 28.94
C GLN A 109 -22.73 -13.56 28.83
N LYS A 110 -22.77 -14.56 27.94
CA LYS A 110 -23.91 -15.47 27.84
C LYS A 110 -24.14 -16.26 29.13
N LYS A 111 -23.09 -16.86 29.71
CA LYS A 111 -23.19 -17.63 30.97
C LYS A 111 -23.63 -16.76 32.16
N ILE A 112 -23.14 -15.53 32.26
CA ILE A 112 -23.55 -14.59 33.31
C ILE A 112 -25.03 -14.25 33.17
N LEU A 113 -25.51 -13.96 31.95
CA LEU A 113 -26.93 -13.68 31.70
C LEU A 113 -27.82 -14.90 32.03
N GLU A 114 -27.37 -16.11 31.70
CA GLU A 114 -28.09 -17.35 32.04
C GLU A 114 -28.12 -17.61 33.55
N ALA A 115 -27.01 -17.38 34.27
CA ALA A 115 -26.93 -17.51 35.72
C ALA A 115 -27.78 -16.42 36.42
N GLN A 116 -27.74 -15.19 35.93
CA GLN A 116 -28.56 -14.08 36.42
C GLN A 116 -30.05 -14.35 36.24
N ALA A 117 -30.46 -14.87 35.07
CA ALA A 117 -31.84 -15.25 34.81
C ALA A 117 -32.36 -16.36 35.75
N LYS A 118 -31.45 -17.20 36.27
CA LYS A 118 -31.75 -18.26 37.23
C LYS A 118 -31.59 -17.83 38.71
N GLY A 119 -31.08 -16.62 38.97
CA GLY A 119 -30.75 -16.17 40.33
C GLY A 119 -29.56 -16.92 40.96
N ASP A 120 -28.70 -17.55 40.15
CA ASP A 120 -27.57 -18.36 40.63
C ASP A 120 -26.31 -17.50 40.85
N TYR A 121 -26.26 -16.85 42.02
CA TYR A 121 -25.17 -15.97 42.40
C TYR A 121 -23.84 -16.69 42.64
N GLN A 122 -23.86 -17.99 42.98
CA GLN A 122 -22.63 -18.78 43.13
C GLN A 122 -21.99 -19.05 41.78
N GLU A 123 -22.79 -19.46 40.79
CA GLU A 123 -22.29 -19.69 39.43
C GLU A 123 -21.79 -18.39 38.80
N MET A 124 -22.47 -17.26 39.03
CA MET A 124 -22.00 -15.95 38.59
C MET A 124 -20.62 -15.59 39.16
N THR A 125 -20.38 -15.88 40.45
CA THR A 125 -19.08 -15.63 41.09
C THR A 125 -17.97 -16.53 40.52
N ARG A 126 -18.28 -17.80 40.25
CA ARG A 126 -17.37 -18.77 39.62
C ARG A 126 -16.97 -18.31 38.22
N ILE A 127 -17.94 -17.86 37.42
CA ILE A 127 -17.72 -17.35 36.06
C ILE A 127 -16.80 -16.11 36.08
N MET A 128 -17.00 -15.18 37.04
CA MET A 128 -16.15 -14.01 37.19
C MET A 128 -14.69 -14.36 37.55
N GLN A 129 -14.47 -15.36 38.42
CA GLN A 129 -13.12 -15.82 38.76
C GLN A 129 -12.41 -16.48 37.56
N GLU A 130 -13.11 -17.34 36.80
CA GLU A 130 -12.54 -17.93 35.58
C GLU A 130 -12.12 -16.86 34.56
N MET A 131 -12.95 -15.82 34.42
CA MET A 131 -12.66 -14.68 33.53
C MET A 131 -11.40 -13.93 33.96
N GLN A 132 -11.23 -13.69 35.26
CA GLN A 132 -10.05 -13.00 35.79
C GLN A 132 -8.77 -13.82 35.55
N THR A 133 -8.83 -15.15 35.72
CA THR A 133 -7.68 -16.02 35.45
C THR A 133 -7.29 -16.05 33.96
N LYS A 134 -8.26 -16.15 33.04
CA LYS A 134 -7.98 -16.13 31.60
C LYS A 134 -7.41 -14.79 31.11
N THR A 135 -7.93 -13.69 31.64
CA THR A 135 -7.43 -12.35 31.29
C THR A 135 -5.95 -12.21 31.64
N SER A 136 -5.56 -12.69 32.83
CA SER A 136 -4.15 -12.69 33.28
C SER A 136 -3.21 -13.51 32.38
N GLN A 137 -3.67 -14.63 31.80
CA GLN A 137 -2.87 -15.42 30.87
C GLN A 137 -2.59 -14.70 29.54
N THR A 138 -3.53 -13.87 29.08
CA THR A 138 -3.35 -13.07 27.86
C THR A 138 -2.42 -11.89 28.09
N THR A 139 -2.53 -11.23 29.25
CA THR A 139 -1.55 -10.23 29.66
C THR A 139 -0.15 -10.81 29.69
N LEU A 140 0.03 -12.03 30.20
CA LEU A 140 1.33 -12.73 30.17
C LEU A 140 1.84 -13.02 28.75
N ALA A 141 0.98 -13.39 27.81
CA ALA A 141 1.37 -13.60 26.41
C ALA A 141 1.80 -12.29 25.74
N GLY A 142 1.12 -11.18 26.05
CA GLY A 142 1.52 -9.84 25.60
C GLY A 142 2.83 -9.38 26.22
N VAL A 143 3.03 -9.63 27.52
CA VAL A 143 4.30 -9.34 28.22
C VAL A 143 5.45 -10.15 27.62
N LYS A 144 5.28 -11.44 27.34
CA LYS A 144 6.33 -12.26 26.69
C LYS A 144 6.68 -11.76 25.29
N ALA A 145 5.69 -11.36 24.49
CA ALA A 145 5.94 -10.80 23.16
C ALA A 145 6.66 -9.44 23.23
N GLN A 146 6.36 -8.64 24.26
CA GLN A 146 7.03 -7.38 24.56
C GLN A 146 8.46 -7.59 25.08
N GLU A 147 8.69 -8.62 25.92
CA GLU A 147 10.01 -9.05 26.40
C GLU A 147 10.90 -9.59 25.27
N GLU A 148 10.32 -10.30 24.29
CA GLU A 148 11.03 -10.77 23.08
C GLU A 148 11.28 -9.66 22.03
N LYS A 149 10.88 -8.42 22.30
CA LYS A 149 10.96 -7.28 21.35
C LYS A 149 10.40 -7.58 19.96
N LYS A 150 9.44 -8.52 19.83
CA LYS A 150 8.78 -8.74 18.54
C LYS A 150 7.93 -7.51 18.26
N LEU A 151 8.38 -6.66 17.34
CA LEU A 151 7.56 -5.57 16.82
C LEU A 151 6.64 -6.12 15.72
N PRO A 152 5.40 -5.60 15.59
CA PRO A 152 4.57 -5.93 14.43
C PRO A 152 5.32 -5.58 13.14
N ILE A 153 5.04 -6.34 12.08
CA ILE A 153 5.63 -6.07 10.76
C ILE A 153 4.60 -5.34 9.90
N GLU A 154 5.04 -4.31 9.19
CA GLU A 154 4.26 -3.62 8.19
C GLU A 154 4.90 -3.78 6.81
N VAL A 155 4.06 -4.02 5.80
CA VAL A 155 4.45 -4.02 4.39
C VAL A 155 3.68 -2.92 3.70
N GLN A 156 4.37 -1.90 3.20
CA GLN A 156 3.80 -0.84 2.38
C GLN A 156 4.23 -1.04 0.92
N VAL A 157 3.26 -1.06 0.02
CA VAL A 157 3.48 -1.15 -1.43
C VAL A 157 2.98 0.12 -2.06
N GLU A 158 3.77 0.74 -2.91
CA GLU A 158 3.40 1.95 -3.66
C GLU A 158 3.74 1.79 -5.13
N PHE A 159 2.78 2.16 -5.98
CA PHE A 159 2.96 2.23 -7.42
C PHE A 159 3.23 3.66 -7.85
N ASN A 160 4.14 3.82 -8.80
CA ASN A 160 4.42 5.11 -9.43
C ASN A 160 4.78 6.19 -8.39
N ARG A 161 5.49 5.80 -7.33
CA ARG A 161 6.13 6.74 -6.43
C ARG A 161 7.38 7.28 -7.13
N SER A 162 7.49 8.60 -7.20
CA SER A 162 8.75 9.22 -7.61
C SER A 162 9.71 9.20 -6.43
N GLU A 163 10.95 8.78 -6.65
CA GLU A 163 11.91 8.61 -5.57
C GLU A 163 13.31 8.98 -6.03
N GLN A 164 14.03 9.67 -5.15
CA GLN A 164 15.45 9.98 -5.34
C GLN A 164 16.17 9.70 -4.03
N THR A 165 17.08 8.72 -4.02
CA THR A 165 17.85 8.37 -2.82
C THR A 165 19.28 7.95 -3.18
N GLY A 166 20.23 8.27 -2.31
CA GLY A 166 21.62 7.82 -2.47
C GLY A 166 21.75 6.32 -2.18
N ILE A 167 22.66 5.65 -2.87
CA ILE A 167 22.97 4.24 -2.62
C ILE A 167 24.23 4.19 -1.76
N ASP A 168 24.07 3.70 -0.53
CA ASP A 168 25.19 3.25 0.29
C ASP A 168 25.41 1.75 0.00
N PRO A 169 26.55 1.34 -0.56
CA PRO A 169 26.85 -0.06 -0.88
C PRO A 169 26.76 -0.98 0.33
N ASP A 170 27.07 -0.49 1.54
CA ASP A 170 27.03 -1.28 2.77
C ASP A 170 25.60 -1.54 3.28
N LEU A 171 24.62 -0.85 2.68
CA LEU A 171 23.20 -0.98 2.97
C LEU A 171 22.42 -1.77 1.91
N VAL A 172 23.10 -2.33 0.91
CA VAL A 172 22.45 -3.14 -0.12
C VAL A 172 22.12 -4.53 0.43
N VAL A 173 20.83 -4.87 0.46
CA VAL A 173 20.32 -6.16 0.92
C VAL A 173 20.05 -7.11 -0.25
N VAL A 174 19.55 -6.58 -1.36
CA VAL A 174 19.24 -7.33 -2.58
C VAL A 174 19.69 -6.54 -3.78
N GLU A 175 20.36 -7.21 -4.71
CA GLU A 175 20.79 -6.58 -5.96
C GLU A 175 20.60 -7.52 -7.15
N GLN A 176 19.80 -7.10 -8.13
CA GLN A 176 19.63 -7.80 -9.41
C GLN A 176 19.07 -6.85 -10.47
N ALA A 177 19.09 -7.28 -11.74
CA ALA A 177 18.54 -6.47 -12.83
C ALA A 177 17.06 -6.13 -12.60
N GLY A 178 16.77 -4.83 -12.51
CA GLY A 178 15.44 -4.26 -12.31
C GLY A 178 15.01 -4.14 -10.85
N VAL A 179 15.80 -4.60 -9.88
CA VAL A 179 15.45 -4.59 -8.45
C VAL A 179 16.65 -4.22 -7.59
N LEU A 180 16.45 -3.27 -6.68
CA LEU A 180 17.42 -2.91 -5.67
C LEU A 180 16.75 -2.86 -4.31
N GLY A 181 17.33 -3.53 -3.31
CA GLY A 181 16.88 -3.51 -1.93
C GLY A 181 17.88 -2.79 -1.06
N LEU A 182 17.44 -1.76 -0.34
CA LEU A 182 18.27 -0.99 0.58
C LEU A 182 17.69 -1.07 1.99
N LYS A 183 18.54 -1.29 2.99
CA LYS A 183 18.18 -0.97 4.38
C LYS A 183 18.35 0.52 4.62
N THR A 184 17.46 1.13 5.39
CA THR A 184 17.68 2.49 5.88
C THR A 184 18.73 2.45 6.99
N GLN A 185 19.74 3.32 6.93
CA GLN A 185 20.61 3.62 8.07
C GLN A 185 19.73 4.06 9.24
N GLN A 186 19.66 3.25 10.29
CA GLN A 186 18.80 3.53 11.43
C GLN A 186 19.24 4.79 12.19
N GLY A 187 18.25 5.51 12.71
CA GLY A 187 18.42 6.41 13.85
C GLY A 187 18.86 5.68 15.12
N GLU A 188 19.12 6.45 16.17
CA GLU A 188 19.73 6.11 17.47
C GLU A 188 19.97 4.61 17.79
N GLU A 189 21.23 4.32 18.15
CA GLU A 189 21.72 3.01 18.63
C GLU A 189 20.75 2.35 19.63
N GLY A 190 20.06 1.30 19.20
CA GLY A 190 19.15 0.52 20.05
C GLY A 190 17.70 0.39 19.60
N ASP A 191 17.29 1.02 18.48
CA ASP A 191 15.96 0.79 17.90
C ASP A 191 15.85 -0.64 17.31
N PRO A 192 14.91 -1.48 17.78
CA PRO A 192 14.72 -2.81 17.20
C PRO A 192 14.00 -2.82 15.84
N LYS A 193 13.60 -1.65 15.30
CA LYS A 193 12.78 -1.52 14.08
C LYS A 193 13.58 -1.09 12.84
N GLU A 194 13.84 -2.01 11.93
CA GLU A 194 14.52 -1.70 10.66
C GLU A 194 13.51 -1.55 9.52
N THR A 195 13.85 -0.70 8.55
CA THR A 195 13.15 -0.62 7.27
C THR A 195 14.04 -1.13 6.15
N VAL A 196 13.52 -2.08 5.38
CA VAL A 196 14.11 -2.50 4.10
C VAL A 196 13.18 -2.06 2.97
N THR A 197 13.70 -1.22 2.08
CA THR A 197 12.98 -0.72 0.91
C THR A 197 13.45 -1.43 -0.35
N LEU A 198 12.53 -2.13 -1.02
CA LEU A 198 12.72 -2.76 -2.32
C LEU A 198 12.17 -1.87 -3.43
N TYR A 199 13.04 -1.47 -4.34
CA TYR A 199 12.72 -0.67 -5.51
C TYR A 199 12.65 -1.55 -6.75
N PHE A 200 11.60 -1.40 -7.54
CA PHE A 200 11.39 -2.15 -8.78
C PHE A 200 11.18 -1.18 -9.95
N GLN A 201 12.16 -1.15 -10.86
CA GLN A 201 12.06 -0.42 -12.12
C GLN A 201 13.05 -1.01 -13.15
N PRO A 202 12.58 -1.82 -14.12
CA PRO A 202 13.45 -2.58 -15.03
C PRO A 202 14.46 -1.77 -15.85
N VAL A 203 14.14 -0.52 -16.18
CA VAL A 203 15.00 0.34 -17.01
C VAL A 203 16.08 1.01 -16.17
N THR A 204 15.66 1.79 -15.16
CA THR A 204 16.59 2.54 -14.29
C THR A 204 17.50 1.61 -13.51
N LEU A 205 16.97 0.48 -13.01
CA LEU A 205 17.71 -0.47 -12.19
C LEU A 205 18.31 -1.62 -13.01
N LYS A 206 18.51 -1.45 -14.33
CA LYS A 206 19.04 -2.51 -15.19
C LYS A 206 20.47 -2.92 -14.80
N ASP A 207 21.29 -1.96 -14.38
CA ASP A 207 22.70 -2.14 -13.99
C ASP A 207 22.99 -1.42 -12.66
N THR A 208 22.45 -1.96 -11.58
CA THR A 208 22.48 -1.36 -10.23
C THR A 208 23.88 -1.11 -9.70
N LYS A 209 24.87 -1.93 -10.09
CA LYS A 209 26.27 -1.83 -9.62
C LYS A 209 26.98 -0.55 -10.05
N THR A 210 26.47 0.09 -11.10
CA THR A 210 27.02 1.34 -11.63
C THR A 210 26.35 2.58 -11.03
N LEU A 211 25.26 2.39 -10.28
CA LEU A 211 24.47 3.48 -9.74
C LEU A 211 25.03 3.92 -8.39
N SER A 212 25.18 5.23 -8.21
CA SER A 212 25.41 5.87 -6.91
C SER A 212 24.13 6.40 -6.27
N GLN A 213 23.03 6.43 -7.03
CA GLN A 213 21.72 6.89 -6.57
C GLN A 213 20.60 6.18 -7.32
N ILE A 214 19.46 6.04 -6.67
CA ILE A 214 18.19 5.66 -7.28
C ILE A 214 17.50 6.92 -7.77
N GLU A 215 17.00 6.90 -9.00
CA GLU A 215 16.17 7.97 -9.56
C GLU A 215 14.93 7.36 -10.23
N LEU A 216 13.92 7.02 -9.42
CA LEU A 216 12.64 6.52 -9.93
C LEU A 216 11.81 7.69 -10.43
N LYS A 217 11.88 7.96 -11.73
CA LYS A 217 11.00 8.93 -12.38
C LYS A 217 9.67 8.31 -12.76
N THR A 218 8.62 9.07 -12.53
CA THR A 218 7.31 8.83 -13.11
C THR A 218 7.15 9.72 -14.32
N GLY A 219 6.72 9.13 -15.43
CA GLY A 219 6.61 9.82 -16.72
C GLY A 219 5.26 9.60 -17.35
N PRO A 220 5.06 10.11 -18.58
CA PRO A 220 3.87 9.82 -19.35
C PRO A 220 3.69 8.30 -19.55
N VAL A 221 2.47 7.82 -19.35
CA VAL A 221 2.14 6.39 -19.45
C VAL A 221 1.18 6.11 -20.61
N PRO A 222 1.19 4.89 -21.18
CA PRO A 222 0.33 4.52 -22.29
C PRO A 222 -1.14 4.31 -21.87
N ALA A 223 -1.40 3.98 -20.60
CA ALA A 223 -2.74 3.73 -20.10
C ALA A 223 -2.93 4.30 -18.68
N LYS A 224 -4.19 4.60 -18.33
CA LYS A 224 -4.54 5.15 -16.99
C LYS A 224 -4.20 4.19 -15.85
N THR A 225 -4.16 2.89 -16.13
CA THR A 225 -3.87 1.82 -15.17
C THR A 225 -2.41 1.37 -15.19
N SER A 226 -1.55 2.10 -15.90
CA SER A 226 -0.15 1.74 -16.05
C SER A 226 0.62 1.87 -14.75
N VAL A 227 1.54 0.93 -14.54
CA VAL A 227 2.51 0.89 -13.44
C VAL A 227 3.89 0.92 -14.06
N SER A 228 4.66 1.95 -13.74
CA SER A 228 6.03 2.19 -14.20
C SER A 228 7.10 1.89 -13.17
N SER A 229 6.74 1.95 -11.89
CA SER A 229 7.61 1.60 -10.77
C SER A 229 6.79 1.03 -9.62
N ILE A 230 7.43 0.20 -8.81
CA ILE A 230 6.86 -0.33 -7.57
C ILE A 230 7.91 -0.15 -6.48
N THR A 231 7.51 0.40 -5.35
CA THR A 231 8.32 0.44 -4.12
C THR A 231 7.63 -0.43 -3.08
N ILE A 232 8.40 -1.26 -2.37
CA ILE A 232 7.91 -2.07 -1.25
C ILE A 232 8.76 -1.73 -0.02
N GLU A 233 8.16 -1.19 1.02
CA GLU A 233 8.79 -0.93 2.31
C GLU A 233 8.38 -2.04 3.29
N LEU A 234 9.38 -2.68 3.90
CA LEU A 234 9.24 -3.70 4.94
C LEU A 234 9.74 -3.10 6.25
N GLU A 235 8.86 -2.96 7.24
CA GLU A 235 9.22 -2.37 8.52
C GLU A 235 8.96 -3.35 9.67
N GLY A 236 9.96 -3.62 10.51
CA GLY A 236 9.84 -4.62 11.57
C GLY A 236 11.19 -5.04 12.17
N PRO A 237 11.28 -6.20 12.83
CA PRO A 237 12.54 -6.70 13.37
C PRO A 237 13.57 -6.96 12.25
N ALA A 238 14.77 -6.38 12.38
CA ALA A 238 15.86 -6.43 11.39
C ALA A 238 16.03 -7.79 10.69
N ALA A 239 16.32 -8.83 11.48
CA ALA A 239 16.56 -10.17 10.96
C ALA A 239 15.36 -10.76 10.20
N ASP A 240 14.13 -10.43 10.62
CA ASP A 240 12.92 -10.91 9.97
C ASP A 240 12.65 -10.18 8.65
N VAL A 241 12.82 -8.85 8.62
CA VAL A 241 12.52 -8.05 7.42
C VAL A 241 13.60 -8.20 6.35
N GLU A 242 14.87 -8.30 6.72
CA GLU A 242 15.97 -8.51 5.77
C GLU A 242 15.85 -9.88 5.08
N ALA A 243 15.68 -10.95 5.87
CA ALA A 243 15.47 -12.30 5.35
C ALA A 243 14.19 -12.40 4.50
N TRP A 244 13.15 -11.62 4.86
CA TRP A 244 11.92 -11.60 4.08
C TRP A 244 12.08 -10.86 2.74
N ALA A 245 12.79 -9.73 2.74
CA ALA A 245 13.09 -8.97 1.53
C ALA A 245 13.81 -9.84 0.47
N ALA A 246 14.75 -10.68 0.91
CA ALA A 246 15.53 -11.55 0.04
C ALA A 246 14.75 -12.70 -0.63
N ARG A 247 13.58 -13.08 -0.11
CA ARG A 247 12.76 -14.20 -0.62
C ARG A 247 11.50 -13.78 -1.39
N VAL A 248 11.32 -12.50 -1.64
CA VAL A 248 10.19 -11.98 -2.44
C VAL A 248 10.27 -12.56 -3.86
N ASP A 249 9.12 -12.93 -4.43
CA ASP A 249 9.05 -13.33 -5.85
C ASP A 249 9.18 -12.10 -6.75
N PHE A 250 10.42 -11.70 -6.99
CA PHE A 250 10.75 -10.52 -7.77
C PHE A 250 10.23 -10.58 -9.20
N LYS A 251 10.18 -11.77 -9.80
CA LYS A 251 9.64 -11.95 -11.16
C LYS A 251 8.16 -11.61 -11.19
N LYS A 252 7.40 -12.08 -10.19
CA LYS A 252 5.97 -11.78 -10.07
C LYS A 252 5.70 -10.30 -9.81
N VAL A 253 6.54 -9.62 -9.03
CA VAL A 253 6.45 -8.16 -8.82
C VAL A 253 6.77 -7.40 -10.11
N LEU A 254 7.91 -7.70 -10.76
CA LEU A 254 8.32 -7.06 -12.01
C LEU A 254 7.27 -7.24 -13.12
N ALA A 255 6.58 -8.38 -13.16
CA ALA A 255 5.50 -8.64 -14.12
C ALA A 255 4.29 -7.71 -13.95
N GLN A 256 4.17 -6.97 -12.84
CA GLN A 256 3.11 -5.99 -12.65
C GLN A 256 3.43 -4.62 -13.28
N ILE A 257 4.70 -4.38 -13.64
CA ILE A 257 5.17 -3.16 -14.31
C ILE A 257 4.91 -3.31 -15.82
N ASP A 258 4.05 -2.47 -16.36
CA ASP A 258 3.59 -2.52 -17.75
C ASP A 258 4.09 -1.35 -18.62
N ALA A 259 4.68 -0.32 -17.99
CA ALA A 259 5.22 0.84 -18.66
C ALA A 259 6.69 1.03 -18.28
N THR A 260 7.56 1.08 -19.28
CA THR A 260 8.95 1.44 -19.06
C THR A 260 9.11 2.93 -19.36
N VAL A 261 9.23 3.72 -18.31
CA VAL A 261 9.59 5.14 -18.44
C VAL A 261 11.07 5.19 -18.78
N LYS A 262 11.40 5.83 -19.90
CA LYS A 262 12.78 6.08 -20.36
C LYS A 262 13.29 7.41 -19.85
#